data_AF-A0A239HG08-F1
#
_entry.id   AF-A0A239HG08-F1
#
_cell.length_a   1.000
_cell.length_b   1.000
_cell.length_c   1.000
_cell.angle_alpha   90.00
_cell.angle_beta   90.00
_cell.angle_gamma   90.00
#
_symmetry.space_group_name_H-M   'P 1'
#
loop_
_entity.id
_entity.type
_entity.pdbx_description
1 polymer ?
#
loop_
_entity_poly.entity_id
_entity_poly.type
_entity_poly.pdbx_seq_one_letter_code
_entity_poly.pdbx_strand_id
1 'polypeptide(L)'
;MKQFFLITLHLIVLISYSQNVTLNKKWVWDNNPNCNKPEVLQPHKNWIYDFLASDTLKISRLFPDYKSSKVFKLDGNKIITQDVTYQIKKLTTDTLLLQLPAEGSCGEMHFVSYHSLIDTQKENYFIHNSDTVYTATFYNFPLLDNIHYKSKVATIVNRLIRDTSCEVNISFIVTSDGYLIGKKGKTDCKKNTDKFITKLYDLIEENWSPMKINGKPVSTYVRVDINNKKYNLIGN
;
A
#
# COMPACT_ATOMS: atom_id res chain seq x y z
N MET A 1 -5.73 42.30 29.94
CA MET A 1 -5.68 42.19 28.46
C MET A 1 -4.38 41.56 27.93
N LYS A 2 -3.18 41.97 28.34
CA LYS A 2 -1.90 41.39 27.83
C LYS A 2 -1.70 39.89 28.16
N GLN A 3 -2.11 39.42 29.34
CA GLN A 3 -2.00 38.00 29.73
C GLN A 3 -2.93 37.08 28.91
N PHE A 4 -4.16 37.51 28.60
CA PHE A 4 -5.09 36.74 27.77
C PHE A 4 -4.56 36.56 26.34
N PHE A 5 -3.92 37.58 25.77
CA PHE A 5 -3.27 37.52 24.46
C PHE A 5 -2.08 36.54 24.42
N LEU A 6 -1.29 36.48 25.49
CA LEU A 6 -0.17 35.55 25.57
C LEU A 6 -0.63 34.09 25.61
N ILE A 7 -1.69 33.79 26.36
CA ILE A 7 -2.24 32.44 26.51
C ILE A 7 -2.84 31.95 25.20
N THR A 8 -3.62 32.79 24.50
CA THR A 8 -4.18 32.42 23.19
C THR A 8 -3.10 32.21 22.12
N LEU A 9 -2.04 33.04 22.11
CA LEU A 9 -0.92 32.86 21.19
C LEU A 9 -0.16 31.54 21.44
N HIS A 10 0.10 31.19 22.71
CA HIS A 10 0.77 29.92 23.05
C HIS A 10 -0.08 28.70 22.67
N LEU A 11 -1.41 28.78 22.87
CA LEU A 11 -2.31 27.69 22.48
C LEU A 11 -2.29 27.45 20.97
N ILE A 12 -2.33 28.53 20.16
CA ILE A 12 -2.32 28.43 18.70
C ILE A 12 -1.01 27.78 18.21
N VAL A 13 0.14 28.20 18.75
CA VAL A 13 1.45 27.63 18.40
C VAL A 13 1.53 26.14 18.74
N LEU A 14 1.04 25.74 19.92
CA LEU A 14 1.02 24.33 20.34
C LEU A 14 0.10 23.48 19.44
N ILE A 15 -1.06 24.00 19.06
CA ILE A 15 -2.01 23.29 18.17
C ILE A 15 -1.39 23.11 16.78
N SER A 16 -0.82 24.17 16.19
CA SER A 16 -0.18 24.09 14.88
C SER A 16 1.03 23.15 14.88
N TYR A 17 1.82 23.16 15.96
CA TYR A 17 2.95 22.23 16.12
C TYR A 17 2.45 20.77 16.21
N SER A 18 1.42 20.50 17.02
CA SER A 18 0.87 19.15 17.19
C SER A 18 0.25 18.60 15.90
N GLN A 19 -0.39 19.45 15.09
CA GLN A 19 -0.89 19.07 13.77
C GLN A 19 0.25 18.75 12.80
N ASN A 20 1.31 19.56 12.76
CA ASN A 20 2.45 19.31 11.86
C ASN A 20 3.13 17.97 12.20
N VAL A 21 3.42 17.73 13.48
CA VAL A 21 4.01 16.46 13.94
C VAL A 21 3.12 15.26 13.61
N THR A 22 1.80 15.39 13.76
CA THR A 22 0.86 14.30 13.47
C THR A 22 0.74 14.04 11.97
N LEU A 23 0.79 15.08 11.14
CA LEU A 23 0.72 14.99 9.69
C LEU A 23 2.00 14.41 9.08
N ASN A 24 3.17 14.74 9.66
CA ASN A 24 4.51 14.33 9.22
C ASN A 24 4.73 12.81 9.35
N LYS A 25 4.07 12.09 8.46
CA LYS A 25 3.98 10.63 8.40
C LYS A 25 3.71 10.23 6.95
N LYS A 26 3.88 8.93 6.72
CA LYS A 26 3.40 8.27 5.52
C LYS A 26 1.95 7.87 5.68
N TRP A 27 1.13 8.30 4.73
CA TRP A 27 -0.30 8.08 4.64
C TRP A 27 -0.63 7.29 3.38
N VAL A 28 -1.61 6.42 3.47
CA VAL A 28 -2.07 5.57 2.38
C VAL A 28 -3.52 5.88 2.11
N TRP A 29 -3.85 6.19 0.86
CA TRP A 29 -5.24 6.44 0.48
C TRP A 29 -6.00 5.12 0.48
N ASP A 30 -6.88 4.95 1.46
CA ASP A 30 -7.63 3.73 1.71
C ASP A 30 -8.96 3.71 0.93
N ASN A 31 -9.76 4.77 1.05
CA ASN A 31 -11.10 4.85 0.42
C ASN A 31 -11.58 6.30 0.21
N ASN A 32 -12.72 6.45 -0.48
CA ASN A 32 -13.55 7.65 -0.43
C ASN A 32 -14.85 7.31 0.31
N PRO A 33 -15.01 7.73 1.57
CA PRO A 33 -16.22 7.45 2.32
C PRO A 33 -17.37 8.28 1.73
N ASN A 34 -18.43 7.62 1.27
CA ASN A 34 -19.72 8.21 0.88
C ASN A 34 -19.70 9.27 -0.23
N CYS A 35 -19.80 8.78 -1.47
CA CYS A 35 -20.28 9.60 -2.57
C CYS A 35 -21.64 9.05 -3.03
N ASN A 36 -22.75 9.66 -2.58
CA ASN A 36 -24.09 9.44 -3.14
C ASN A 36 -24.23 10.08 -4.56
N LYS A 37 -23.12 10.33 -5.25
CA LYS A 37 -23.05 11.00 -6.55
C LYS A 37 -22.30 10.12 -7.57
N PRO A 38 -22.69 10.18 -8.85
CA PRO A 38 -22.25 9.22 -9.87
C PRO A 38 -20.76 9.31 -10.25
N GLU A 39 -20.10 10.45 -10.04
CA GLU A 39 -18.66 10.61 -10.30
C GLU A 39 -17.86 10.53 -9.01
N VAL A 40 -17.39 9.31 -8.71
CA VAL A 40 -16.38 9.06 -7.70
C VAL A 40 -15.01 9.24 -8.37
N LEU A 41 -14.17 10.14 -7.87
CA LEU A 41 -12.73 10.08 -8.15
C LEU A 41 -12.27 8.68 -7.71
N GLN A 42 -12.03 7.77 -8.65
CA GLN A 42 -11.79 6.38 -8.28
C GLN A 42 -10.64 6.31 -7.27
N PRO A 43 -10.85 5.70 -6.10
CA PRO A 43 -9.77 5.53 -5.14
C PRO A 43 -8.71 4.65 -5.80
N HIS A 44 -7.58 5.22 -6.23
CA HIS A 44 -6.48 4.36 -6.63
C HIS A 44 -5.81 3.88 -5.34
N LYS A 45 -6.18 2.67 -4.90
CA LYS A 45 -5.80 1.99 -3.63
C LYS A 45 -4.29 1.83 -3.35
N ASN A 46 -3.45 2.55 -4.07
CA ASN A 46 -2.01 2.37 -4.14
C ASN A 46 -1.25 3.70 -4.00
N TRP A 47 -1.94 4.82 -3.78
CA TRP A 47 -1.31 6.12 -3.56
C TRP A 47 -0.82 6.26 -2.12
N ILE A 48 0.42 6.69 -2.01
CA ILE A 48 1.12 6.96 -0.76
C ILE A 48 1.48 8.43 -0.74
N TYR A 49 1.13 9.11 0.36
CA TYR A 49 1.41 10.51 0.62
C TYR A 49 2.35 10.57 1.82
N ASP A 50 3.59 10.98 1.60
CA ASP A 50 4.63 11.08 2.62
C ASP A 50 4.89 12.56 2.88
N PHE A 51 4.26 13.11 3.92
CA PHE A 51 4.48 14.47 4.36
C PHE A 51 5.73 14.48 5.24
N LEU A 52 6.76 15.20 4.80
CA LEU A 52 8.03 15.30 5.51
C LEU A 52 8.09 16.58 6.34
N ALA A 53 8.90 16.55 7.41
CA ALA A 53 9.20 17.72 8.26
C ALA A 53 9.73 18.94 7.48
N SER A 54 10.30 18.73 6.29
CA SER A 54 10.83 19.77 5.41
C SER A 54 9.77 20.44 4.52
N ASP A 55 8.49 20.41 4.94
CA ASP A 55 7.36 20.94 4.17
C ASP A 55 7.28 20.36 2.75
N THR A 56 7.74 19.11 2.60
CA THR A 56 7.77 18.40 1.33
C THR A 56 6.79 17.23 1.37
N LEU A 57 5.86 17.20 0.41
CA LEU A 57 4.94 16.09 0.19
C LEU A 57 5.47 15.25 -0.96
N LYS A 58 5.90 14.02 -0.66
CA LYS A 58 6.20 13.02 -1.67
C LYS A 58 4.96 12.19 -1.94
N ILE A 59 4.53 12.17 -3.19
CA ILE A 59 3.40 11.36 -3.62
C ILE A 59 3.97 10.22 -4.45
N SER A 60 3.63 8.99 -4.10
CA SER A 60 4.00 7.83 -4.88
C SER A 60 2.84 6.89 -5.11
N ARG A 61 2.96 6.09 -6.18
CA ARG A 61 2.03 4.99 -6.45
C ARG A 61 2.84 3.71 -6.44
N LEU A 62 2.37 2.71 -5.70
CA LEU A 62 3.03 1.40 -5.65
C LEU A 62 2.99 0.70 -7.01
N PHE A 63 1.87 0.77 -7.76
CA PHE A 63 1.77 0.18 -9.11
C PHE A 63 0.81 0.95 -10.04
N PRO A 64 1.25 1.34 -11.26
CA PRO A 64 2.65 1.37 -11.72
C PRO A 64 3.49 2.32 -10.87
N ASP A 65 4.81 2.11 -10.84
CA ASP A 65 5.75 2.95 -10.11
C ASP A 65 5.62 4.41 -10.58
N TYR A 66 5.08 5.26 -9.70
CA TYR A 66 5.01 6.69 -9.90
C TYR A 66 5.59 7.38 -8.68
N LYS A 67 6.36 8.44 -8.90
CA LYS A 67 6.92 9.28 -7.84
C LYS A 67 6.86 10.73 -8.28
N SER A 68 6.29 11.57 -7.44
CA SER A 68 6.37 13.02 -7.55
C SER A 68 6.63 13.64 -6.19
N SER A 69 7.14 14.86 -6.20
CA SER A 69 7.44 15.61 -4.99
C SER A 69 6.90 17.02 -5.18
N LYS A 70 6.22 17.53 -4.16
CA LYS A 70 5.66 18.87 -4.13
C LYS A 70 6.01 19.54 -2.81
N VAL A 71 6.19 20.85 -2.83
CA VAL A 71 6.23 21.63 -1.59
C VAL A 71 4.78 21.82 -1.14
N PHE A 72 4.54 21.68 0.16
CA PHE A 72 3.25 22.02 0.76
C PHE A 72 3.44 23.05 1.87
N LYS A 73 2.38 23.79 2.19
CA LYS A 73 2.32 24.67 3.35
C LYS A 73 1.11 24.31 4.19
N LEU A 74 1.29 24.31 5.51
CA LEU A 74 0.17 24.25 6.45
C LEU A 74 -0.31 25.65 6.80
N ASP A 75 -1.61 25.86 6.66
CA ASP A 75 -2.30 27.08 7.10
C ASP A 75 -3.54 26.68 7.88
N GLY A 76 -3.38 26.58 9.20
CA GLY A 76 -4.39 26.04 10.10
C GLY A 76 -4.80 24.61 9.70
N ASN A 77 -6.05 24.44 9.31
CA ASN A 77 -6.60 23.16 8.88
C ASN A 77 -6.53 22.95 7.35
N LYS A 78 -5.66 23.67 6.65
CA LYS A 78 -5.47 23.53 5.19
C LYS A 78 -4.06 23.06 4.85
N ILE A 79 -3.97 22.18 3.86
CA ILE A 79 -2.73 21.79 3.19
C ILE A 79 -2.74 22.46 1.83
N ILE A 80 -1.84 23.40 1.61
CA ILE A 80 -1.73 24.14 0.35
C ILE A 80 -0.56 23.58 -0.44
N THR A 81 -0.82 23.05 -1.62
CA THR A 81 0.20 22.70 -2.62
C THR A 81 0.10 23.64 -3.81
N GLN A 82 1.02 23.55 -4.76
CA GLN A 82 0.99 24.40 -5.97
C GLN A 82 -0.30 24.26 -6.79
N ASP A 83 -0.90 23.06 -6.82
CA ASP A 83 -2.02 22.76 -7.71
C ASP A 83 -3.35 22.62 -6.97
N VAL A 84 -3.31 22.33 -5.67
CA VAL A 84 -4.49 21.94 -4.88
C VAL A 84 -4.36 22.45 -3.46
N THR A 85 -5.45 22.99 -2.92
CA THR A 85 -5.61 23.23 -1.49
C THR A 85 -6.54 22.17 -0.91
N TYR A 86 -6.07 21.38 0.05
CA TYR A 86 -6.87 20.39 0.75
C TYR A 86 -7.34 20.94 2.09
N GLN A 87 -8.59 20.65 2.44
CA GLN A 87 -9.15 20.94 3.76
C GLN A 87 -9.00 19.71 4.67
N ILE A 88 -8.27 19.81 5.77
CA ILE A 88 -8.16 18.76 6.78
C ILE A 88 -9.48 18.73 7.57
N LYS A 89 -10.23 17.64 7.44
CA LYS A 89 -11.47 17.38 8.21
C LYS A 89 -11.19 16.64 9.51
N LYS A 90 -10.24 15.71 9.48
CA LYS A 90 -9.80 14.92 10.63
C LYS A 90 -8.33 14.61 10.48
N LEU A 91 -7.58 14.78 11.55
CA LEU A 91 -6.20 14.35 11.65
C LEU A 91 -6.01 13.72 13.03
N THR A 92 -5.67 12.44 13.04
CA THR A 92 -5.36 11.64 14.23
C THR A 92 -4.05 10.91 14.00
N THR A 93 -3.62 10.07 14.94
CA THR A 93 -2.41 9.24 14.74
C THR A 93 -2.49 8.32 13.53
N ASP A 94 -3.70 7.83 13.22
CA ASP A 94 -3.92 6.72 12.29
C ASP A 94 -4.86 7.06 11.14
N THR A 95 -5.61 8.16 11.24
CA THR A 95 -6.55 8.61 10.21
C THR A 95 -6.28 10.05 9.80
N LEU A 96 -6.27 10.29 8.50
CA LEU A 96 -6.29 11.61 7.87
C LEU A 96 -7.46 11.68 6.87
N LEU A 97 -8.36 12.64 7.08
CA LEU A 97 -9.45 12.95 6.14
C LEU A 97 -9.17 14.30 5.49
N LEU A 98 -9.02 14.30 4.17
CA LEU A 98 -8.84 15.50 3.35
C LEU A 98 -10.09 15.72 2.51
N GLN A 99 -10.52 16.97 2.37
CA GLN A 99 -11.57 17.37 1.44
C GLN A 99 -10.98 18.27 0.35
N LEU A 100 -11.22 17.92 -0.91
CA LEU A 100 -10.96 18.74 -2.08
C LEU A 100 -12.04 19.83 -2.22
N PRO A 101 -11.67 21.04 -2.64
CA PRO A 101 -12.63 22.08 -2.99
C PRO A 101 -13.29 21.71 -4.32
N ALA A 102 -14.56 21.30 -4.29
CA ALA A 102 -15.37 21.22 -5.49
C ALA A 102 -16.84 21.49 -5.15
N GLU A 103 -17.40 22.53 -5.76
CA GLU A 103 -18.85 22.71 -5.81
C GLU A 103 -19.44 21.55 -6.60
N GLY A 104 -20.18 20.66 -5.91
CA GLY A 104 -21.00 19.64 -6.58
C GLY A 104 -20.41 18.24 -6.72
N SER A 105 -19.14 17.96 -6.39
CA SER A 105 -18.58 16.60 -6.37
C SER A 105 -18.08 16.17 -4.99
N CYS A 106 -18.05 14.86 -4.75
CA CYS A 106 -17.60 14.27 -3.50
C CYS A 106 -16.07 14.21 -3.49
N GLY A 107 -15.46 15.20 -2.85
CA GLY A 107 -14.01 15.39 -2.82
C GLY A 107 -13.32 14.87 -1.55
N GLU A 108 -13.96 14.03 -0.73
CA GLU A 108 -13.36 13.52 0.50
C GLU A 108 -12.46 12.29 0.25
N MET A 109 -11.23 12.37 0.74
CA MET A 109 -10.19 11.36 0.65
C MET A 109 -9.86 10.84 2.05
N HIS A 110 -9.99 9.53 2.26
CA HIS A 110 -9.64 8.87 3.51
C HIS A 110 -8.28 8.20 3.43
N PHE A 111 -7.40 8.63 4.32
CA PHE A 111 -6.07 8.10 4.46
C PHE A 111 -5.90 7.40 5.81
N VAL A 112 -5.19 6.28 5.78
CA VAL A 112 -4.74 5.55 6.96
C VAL A 112 -3.23 5.71 7.10
N SER A 113 -2.73 5.82 8.33
CA SER A 113 -1.28 5.91 8.54
C SER A 113 -0.62 4.59 8.14
N TYR A 114 0.54 4.68 7.49
CA TYR A 114 1.31 3.47 7.11
C TYR A 114 1.68 2.65 8.34
N HIS A 115 1.94 3.31 9.48
CA HIS A 115 2.21 2.64 10.74
C HIS A 115 1.06 1.75 11.20
N SER A 116 -0.18 2.29 11.21
CA SER A 116 -1.37 1.53 11.56
C SER A 116 -1.57 0.30 10.67
N LEU A 117 -1.32 0.43 9.35
CA LEU A 117 -1.39 -0.70 8.43
C LEU A 117 -0.38 -1.82 8.76
N ILE A 118 0.83 -1.44 9.18
CA ILE A 118 1.85 -2.40 9.62
C ILE A 118 1.46 -3.04 10.95
N ASP A 119 0.87 -2.29 11.88
CA ASP A 119 0.44 -2.83 13.17
C ASP A 119 -0.71 -3.84 13.01
N THR A 120 -1.71 -3.54 12.17
CA THR A 120 -2.75 -4.53 11.81
C THR A 120 -2.14 -5.76 11.11
N GLN A 121 -1.07 -5.60 10.32
CA GLN A 121 -0.38 -6.74 9.73
C GLN A 121 0.31 -7.62 10.79
N LYS A 122 0.85 -7.03 11.87
CA LYS A 122 1.49 -7.78 12.97
C LYS A 122 0.51 -8.71 13.69
N GLU A 123 -0.78 -8.38 13.68
CA GLU A 123 -1.83 -9.19 14.30
C GLU A 123 -2.22 -10.39 13.42
N ASN A 124 -1.86 -10.38 12.13
CA ASN A 124 -2.23 -11.41 11.16
C ASN A 124 -1.04 -12.35 10.88
N TYR A 125 -0.86 -13.33 11.77
CA TYR A 125 0.20 -14.34 11.67
C TYR A 125 -0.29 -15.74 12.04
N PHE A 126 0.51 -16.74 11.68
CA PHE A 126 0.41 -18.12 12.18
C PHE A 126 1.80 -18.68 12.46
N ILE A 127 1.87 -19.83 13.13
CA ILE A 127 3.13 -20.51 13.41
C ILE A 127 3.36 -21.64 12.40
N HIS A 128 4.55 -21.71 11.82
CA HIS A 128 4.99 -22.78 10.93
C HIS A 128 6.42 -23.20 11.31
N ASN A 129 6.63 -24.47 11.68
CA ASN A 129 7.93 -24.99 12.12
C ASN A 129 8.59 -24.15 13.22
N SER A 130 7.80 -23.69 14.20
CA SER A 130 8.21 -22.80 15.30
C SER A 130 8.54 -21.36 14.90
N ASP A 131 8.44 -21.00 13.63
CA ASP A 131 8.58 -19.62 13.16
C ASP A 131 7.23 -18.90 13.08
N THR A 132 7.23 -17.62 13.41
CA THR A 132 6.10 -16.72 13.16
C THR A 132 6.06 -16.31 11.69
N VAL A 133 4.96 -16.62 11.01
CA VAL A 133 4.73 -16.34 9.60
C VAL A 133 3.60 -15.32 9.46
N TYR A 134 3.92 -14.15 8.93
CA TYR A 134 2.97 -13.07 8.73
C TYR A 134 2.31 -13.15 7.35
N THR A 135 1.11 -12.61 7.20
CA THR A 135 0.49 -12.50 5.86
C THR A 135 1.00 -11.26 5.12
N ALA A 136 1.40 -11.41 3.85
CA ALA A 136 1.75 -10.26 3.01
C ALA A 136 0.56 -9.31 2.80
N THR A 137 0.81 -8.01 2.84
CA THR A 137 -0.17 -6.98 2.46
C THR A 137 0.25 -6.30 1.17
N PHE A 138 -0.62 -5.44 0.62
CA PHE A 138 -0.27 -4.64 -0.54
C PHE A 138 0.82 -3.60 -0.25
N TYR A 139 0.99 -3.18 1.01
CA TYR A 139 1.91 -2.11 1.41
C TYR A 139 3.23 -2.63 1.99
N ASN A 140 3.25 -3.89 2.42
CA ASN A 140 4.42 -4.58 2.93
C ASN A 140 4.36 -6.05 2.50
N PHE A 141 5.27 -6.41 1.60
CA PHE A 141 5.32 -7.68 0.92
C PHE A 141 6.77 -8.08 0.65
N PRO A 142 7.07 -9.38 0.50
CA PRO A 142 8.36 -9.82 0.02
C PRO A 142 8.51 -9.46 -1.47
N LEU A 143 9.74 -9.17 -1.90
CA LEU A 143 10.06 -8.82 -3.29
C LEU A 143 10.71 -10.01 -3.98
N LEU A 144 10.43 -10.22 -5.26
CA LEU A 144 11.13 -11.17 -6.13
C LEU A 144 11.92 -10.38 -7.17
N ASP A 145 13.24 -10.56 -7.23
CA ASP A 145 14.16 -9.74 -8.05
C ASP A 145 14.01 -8.23 -7.79
N ASN A 146 13.81 -7.83 -6.52
CA ASN A 146 13.52 -6.45 -6.11
C ASN A 146 12.24 -5.85 -6.74
N ILE A 147 11.34 -6.69 -7.27
CA ILE A 147 10.07 -6.29 -7.86
C ILE A 147 8.92 -6.92 -7.06
N HIS A 148 7.74 -6.32 -7.09
CA HIS A 148 6.55 -6.89 -6.48
C HIS A 148 6.22 -8.27 -7.05
N TYR A 149 6.16 -9.25 -6.16
CA TYR A 149 6.07 -10.66 -6.52
C TYR A 149 4.87 -10.99 -7.41
N LYS A 150 3.67 -10.45 -7.15
CA LYS A 150 2.47 -10.81 -7.94
C LYS A 150 2.67 -10.50 -9.43
N SER A 151 3.24 -9.34 -9.76
CA SER A 151 3.47 -8.94 -11.15
C SER A 151 4.49 -9.84 -11.82
N LYS A 152 5.61 -10.13 -11.13
CA LYS A 152 6.67 -10.99 -11.65
C LYS A 152 6.19 -12.42 -11.86
N VAL A 153 5.49 -12.99 -10.87
CA VAL A 153 4.89 -14.33 -10.98
C VAL A 153 3.88 -14.37 -12.13
N ALA A 154 3.02 -13.37 -12.28
CA ALA A 154 2.09 -13.29 -13.42
C ALA A 154 2.81 -13.29 -14.77
N THR A 155 3.91 -12.54 -14.92
CA THR A 155 4.74 -12.56 -16.14
C THR A 155 5.32 -13.95 -16.41
N ILE A 156 5.82 -14.63 -15.38
CA ILE A 156 6.38 -15.99 -15.52
C ILE A 156 5.27 -16.98 -15.92
N VAL A 157 4.11 -16.92 -15.29
CA VAL A 157 2.95 -17.75 -15.64
C VAL A 157 2.54 -17.53 -17.08
N ASN A 158 2.41 -16.28 -17.54
CA ASN A 158 2.07 -15.96 -18.93
C ASN A 158 3.12 -16.46 -19.94
N ARG A 159 4.39 -16.52 -19.54
CA ARG A 159 5.46 -17.09 -20.38
C ARG A 159 5.36 -18.61 -20.47
N LEU A 160 5.02 -19.27 -19.36
CA LEU A 160 4.93 -20.72 -19.26
C LEU A 160 3.64 -21.26 -19.89
N ILE A 161 2.53 -20.56 -19.69
CA ILE A 161 1.19 -20.89 -20.16
C ILE A 161 0.77 -19.79 -21.12
N ARG A 162 0.75 -20.12 -22.41
CA ARG A 162 0.25 -19.23 -23.48
C ARG A 162 -1.29 -19.20 -23.56
N ASP A 163 -1.96 -19.90 -22.65
CA ASP A 163 -3.42 -19.98 -22.55
C ASP A 163 -3.94 -18.92 -21.57
N THR A 164 -4.73 -17.98 -22.10
CA THR A 164 -5.31 -16.86 -21.34
C THR A 164 -6.54 -17.26 -20.52
N SER A 165 -7.04 -18.49 -20.65
CA SER A 165 -8.18 -18.98 -19.88
C SER A 165 -7.80 -19.68 -18.57
N CYS A 166 -6.51 -19.89 -18.35
CA CYS A 166 -6.00 -20.65 -17.21
C CYS A 166 -5.97 -19.85 -15.91
N GLU A 167 -6.39 -20.51 -14.84
CA GLU A 167 -6.31 -20.07 -13.46
C GLU A 167 -5.17 -20.82 -12.75
N VAL A 168 -4.29 -20.07 -12.12
CA VAL A 168 -3.15 -20.58 -11.37
C VAL A 168 -3.21 -20.01 -9.97
N ASN A 169 -3.25 -20.90 -8.97
CA ASN A 169 -3.22 -20.51 -7.57
C ASN A 169 -2.00 -21.16 -6.93
N ILE A 170 -1.07 -20.34 -6.44
CA ILE A 170 0.10 -20.80 -5.72
C ILE A 170 0.17 -20.16 -4.35
N SER A 171 0.71 -20.90 -3.39
CA SER A 171 1.07 -20.37 -2.10
C SER A 171 2.35 -20.99 -1.57
N PHE A 172 3.09 -20.20 -0.80
CA PHE A 172 4.39 -20.57 -0.26
C PHE A 172 4.74 -19.60 0.87
N ILE A 173 5.81 -19.89 1.59
CA ILE A 173 6.37 -19.02 2.61
C ILE A 173 7.74 -18.55 2.11
N VAL A 174 7.93 -17.23 2.09
CA VAL A 174 9.26 -16.62 1.96
C VAL A 174 9.80 -16.47 3.38
N THR A 175 10.88 -17.17 3.71
CA THR A 175 11.51 -17.11 5.04
C THR A 175 12.17 -15.74 5.28
N SER A 176 12.53 -15.45 6.53
CA SER A 176 13.32 -14.24 6.87
C SER A 176 14.65 -14.15 6.12
N ASP A 177 15.18 -15.27 5.64
CA ASP A 177 16.44 -15.32 4.89
C ASP A 177 16.22 -15.33 3.37
N GLY A 178 14.97 -15.25 2.90
CA GLY A 178 14.65 -15.19 1.48
C GLY A 178 14.48 -16.56 0.78
N TYR A 179 14.47 -17.67 1.52
CA TYR A 179 14.19 -19.00 0.94
C TYR A 179 12.69 -19.28 0.81
N LEU A 180 12.31 -20.08 -0.19
CA LEU A 180 10.95 -20.58 -0.37
C LEU A 180 10.73 -21.92 0.33
N ILE A 181 9.75 -21.97 1.24
CA ILE A 181 9.28 -23.21 1.88
C ILE A 181 7.75 -23.35 1.75
N GLY A 182 7.21 -24.52 2.09
CA GLY A 182 5.76 -24.73 2.15
C GLY A 182 5.03 -24.55 0.80
N LYS A 183 5.72 -24.83 -0.31
CA LYS A 183 5.24 -24.68 -1.69
C LYS A 183 3.96 -25.52 -1.92
N LYS A 184 2.86 -24.88 -2.32
CA LYS A 184 1.58 -25.51 -2.68
C LYS A 184 1.02 -24.84 -3.92
N GLY A 185 0.57 -25.60 -4.90
CA GLY A 185 0.06 -25.01 -6.15
C GLY A 185 -1.03 -25.85 -6.77
N LYS A 186 -1.93 -25.18 -7.49
CA LYS A 186 -2.95 -25.81 -8.31
C LYS A 186 -3.20 -24.98 -9.57
N THR A 187 -3.56 -25.66 -10.65
CA THR A 187 -4.00 -25.02 -11.89
C THR A 187 -5.09 -25.83 -12.55
N ASP A 188 -6.02 -25.15 -13.24
CA ASP A 188 -7.07 -25.75 -14.07
C ASP A 188 -6.64 -25.93 -15.54
N CYS A 189 -5.39 -25.60 -15.87
CA CYS A 189 -4.80 -25.80 -17.18
C CYS A 189 -4.94 -27.27 -17.63
N LYS A 190 -5.48 -27.48 -18.85
CA LYS A 190 -5.93 -28.79 -19.36
C LYS A 190 -4.86 -29.89 -19.48
N LYS A 191 -3.55 -29.62 -19.28
CA LYS A 191 -2.47 -30.64 -19.24
C LYS A 191 -1.28 -30.20 -18.37
N ASN A 192 -0.64 -31.17 -17.69
CA ASN A 192 0.66 -31.05 -16.99
C ASN A 192 0.73 -30.10 -15.77
N THR A 193 -0.31 -30.08 -14.93
CA THR A 193 -0.41 -29.29 -13.69
C THR A 193 0.85 -29.35 -12.84
N ASP A 194 1.29 -30.55 -12.45
CA ASP A 194 2.40 -30.68 -11.48
C ASP A 194 3.74 -30.27 -12.07
N LYS A 195 4.00 -30.61 -13.35
CA LYS A 195 5.22 -30.20 -14.05
C LYS A 195 5.29 -28.69 -14.23
N PHE A 196 4.15 -28.06 -14.51
CA PHE A 196 4.06 -26.60 -14.61
C PHE A 196 4.32 -25.94 -13.26
N ILE A 197 3.62 -26.37 -12.20
CA ILE A 197 3.77 -25.79 -10.85
C ILE A 197 5.21 -25.95 -10.34
N THR A 198 5.82 -27.12 -10.57
CA THR A 198 7.23 -27.36 -10.24
C THR A 198 8.13 -26.37 -10.97
N LYS A 199 8.00 -26.26 -12.30
CA LYS A 199 8.80 -25.32 -13.10
C LYS A 199 8.57 -23.86 -12.71
N LEU A 200 7.36 -23.49 -12.32
CA LEU A 200 7.07 -22.16 -11.81
C LEU A 200 7.85 -21.89 -10.53
N TYR A 201 7.86 -22.85 -9.60
CA TYR A 201 8.63 -22.75 -8.37
C TYR A 201 10.14 -22.66 -8.61
N ASP A 202 10.68 -23.46 -9.52
CA ASP A 202 12.10 -23.38 -9.89
C ASP A 202 12.47 -21.97 -10.40
N LEU A 203 11.60 -21.37 -11.22
CA LEU A 203 11.83 -20.03 -11.77
C LEU A 203 11.68 -18.88 -10.77
N ILE A 204 11.05 -19.15 -9.62
CA ILE A 204 10.90 -18.16 -8.55
C ILE A 204 11.70 -18.54 -7.31
N GLU A 205 12.54 -19.57 -7.34
CA GLU A 205 13.19 -20.07 -6.12
C GLU A 205 14.20 -19.07 -5.54
N GLU A 206 14.85 -18.30 -6.40
CA GLU A 206 15.94 -17.39 -6.04
C GLU A 206 15.50 -15.91 -5.98
N ASN A 207 16.31 -15.08 -5.34
CA ASN A 207 16.20 -13.61 -5.32
C ASN A 207 14.99 -13.02 -4.58
N TRP A 208 14.51 -13.68 -3.54
CA TRP A 208 13.52 -13.06 -2.67
C TRP A 208 14.18 -12.14 -1.65
N SER A 209 13.70 -10.90 -1.60
CA SER A 209 13.91 -10.06 -0.42
C SER A 209 12.75 -10.30 0.57
N PRO A 210 13.05 -10.63 1.83
CA PRO A 210 12.03 -10.88 2.83
C PRO A 210 11.23 -9.60 3.10
N MET A 211 9.98 -9.80 3.52
CA MET A 211 9.19 -8.71 4.10
C MET A 211 9.86 -8.21 5.38
N LYS A 212 9.64 -6.95 5.74
CA LYS A 212 10.21 -6.37 6.97
C LYS A 212 9.12 -5.85 7.90
N ILE A 213 9.29 -6.09 9.19
CA ILE A 213 8.48 -5.48 10.25
C ILE A 213 9.43 -4.77 11.22
N ASN A 214 9.21 -3.49 11.46
CA ASN A 214 10.11 -2.64 12.26
C ASN A 214 11.59 -2.74 11.81
N GLY A 215 11.81 -2.82 10.49
CA GLY A 215 13.15 -2.93 9.88
C GLY A 215 13.80 -4.33 9.93
N LYS A 216 13.20 -5.29 10.66
CA LYS A 216 13.71 -6.66 10.74
C LYS A 216 13.05 -7.57 9.69
N PRO A 217 13.81 -8.45 9.02
CA PRO A 217 13.24 -9.41 8.09
C PRO A 217 12.36 -10.42 8.82
N VAL A 218 11.25 -10.83 8.22
CA VAL A 218 10.31 -11.80 8.79
C VAL A 218 9.83 -12.81 7.75
N SER A 219 9.49 -14.02 8.21
CA SER A 219 8.86 -15.04 7.38
C SER A 219 7.45 -14.60 6.99
N THR A 220 7.10 -14.80 5.71
CA THR A 220 5.87 -14.27 5.12
C THR A 220 5.16 -15.31 4.28
N TYR A 221 3.87 -15.51 4.55
CA TYR A 221 2.99 -16.29 3.71
C TYR A 221 2.56 -15.48 2.49
N VAL A 222 2.82 -16.05 1.32
CA VAL A 222 2.48 -15.49 0.03
C VAL A 222 1.41 -16.38 -0.61
N ARG A 223 0.38 -15.73 -1.13
CA ARG A 223 -0.62 -16.35 -2.00
C ARG A 223 -0.74 -15.52 -3.27
N VAL A 224 -0.57 -16.18 -4.42
CA VAL A 224 -0.75 -15.59 -5.74
C VAL A 224 -1.87 -16.32 -6.44
N ASP A 225 -2.97 -15.62 -6.67
CA ASP A 225 -4.08 -16.09 -7.47
C ASP A 225 -3.99 -15.34 -8.82
N ILE A 226 -3.69 -16.06 -9.90
CA ILE A 226 -3.62 -15.54 -11.26
C ILE A 226 -4.84 -16.04 -12.00
N ASN A 227 -5.71 -15.11 -12.38
CA ASN A 227 -6.82 -15.36 -13.26
C ASN A 227 -6.61 -14.57 -14.55
N ASN A 228 -6.22 -15.25 -15.62
CA ASN A 228 -5.93 -14.59 -16.90
C ASN A 228 -7.19 -14.09 -17.63
N LYS A 229 -8.40 -14.36 -17.13
CA LYS A 229 -9.64 -13.75 -17.63
C LYS A 229 -9.70 -12.23 -17.40
N LYS A 230 -8.85 -11.66 -16.55
CA LYS A 230 -8.82 -10.22 -16.20
C LYS A 230 -7.61 -9.43 -16.73
N TYR A 231 -6.67 -10.08 -17.44
CA TYR A 231 -5.54 -9.38 -18.09
C TYR A 231 -5.88 -8.83 -19.49
N ASN A 232 -7.18 -8.76 -19.84
CA ASN A 232 -7.64 -7.76 -20.78
C ASN A 232 -7.48 -6.39 -20.10
N LEU A 233 -6.30 -5.83 -20.28
CA LEU A 233 -6.03 -4.41 -20.10
C LEU A 233 -7.17 -3.65 -20.79
N ILE A 234 -8.03 -3.03 -19.99
CA ILE A 234 -8.78 -1.85 -20.42
C ILE A 234 -7.70 -0.80 -20.66
N GLY A 235 -7.22 -0.77 -21.89
CA GLY A 235 -6.48 0.30 -22.52
C GLY A 235 -7.36 0.83 -23.64
N ASN A 236 -8.27 1.72 -23.26
CA ASN A 236 -8.72 2.92 -23.97
C ASN A 236 -9.81 3.59 -23.10
#